data_AF-F2Q8K9-F1
#
_entry.id   AF-F2Q8K9-F1
#
_cell.length_a   1.000
_cell.length_b   1.000
_cell.length_c   1.000
_cell.angle_alpha   90.00
_cell.angle_beta   90.00
_cell.angle_gamma   90.00
#
_symmetry.space_group_name_H-M   'P 1'
#
loop_
_entity.id
_entity.type
_entity.pdbx_description
1 polymer ?
#
loop_
_entity_poly.entity_id
_entity_poly.type
_entity_poly.pdbx_seq_one_letter_code
_entity_poly.pdbx_strand_id
1 'polypeptide(L)'
;MTTLTEDDVLEQLDAQNDLLSFMTTAHNILLQGIKRFLPSLFVDNDEEIVEYAVKPLLAQSGPLDDIDVALRLIYALGKMDKWLYVDITHFSQFHQYLHEQD
;
A
#
# COMPACT_ATOMS: atom_id res chain seq x y z
N MET A 1 -7.44 -11.27 4.40
CA MET A 1 -6.71 -11.05 3.13
C MET A 1 -5.72 -12.17 2.98
N THR A 2 -5.83 -12.97 1.92
CA THR A 2 -4.82 -13.96 1.55
C THR A 2 -3.50 -13.24 1.32
N THR A 3 -2.41 -13.78 1.84
CA THR A 3 -1.06 -13.26 1.57
C THR A 3 -0.77 -13.49 0.09
N LEU A 4 -0.55 -12.43 -0.69
CA LEU A 4 -0.01 -12.56 -2.04
C LEU A 4 1.40 -13.16 -1.95
N THR A 5 1.65 -14.22 -2.70
CA THR A 5 3.01 -14.73 -2.92
C THR A 5 3.69 -13.97 -4.05
N GLU A 6 5.01 -14.11 -4.17
CA GLU A 6 5.76 -13.50 -5.29
C GLU A 6 5.30 -14.08 -6.64
N ASP A 7 4.97 -15.37 -6.69
CA ASP A 7 4.42 -16.02 -7.89
C ASP A 7 3.05 -15.42 -8.26
N ASP A 8 2.16 -15.19 -7.28
CA ASP A 8 0.87 -14.54 -7.53
C ASP A 8 1.04 -13.11 -8.09
N VAL A 9 2.04 -12.36 -7.60
CA VAL A 9 2.37 -11.02 -8.10
C VAL A 9 2.80 -11.09 -9.56
N LEU A 10 3.69 -12.02 -9.90
CA LEU A 10 4.18 -12.20 -11.27
C LEU A 10 3.05 -12.55 -12.22
N GLU A 11 2.20 -13.52 -11.85
CA GLU A 11 1.05 -13.94 -12.67
C GLU A 11 0.05 -12.80 -12.89
N GLN A 12 -0.26 -12.03 -11.84
CA GLN A 12 -1.22 -10.92 -11.94
C GLN A 12 -0.71 -9.78 -12.83
N LEU A 13 0.59 -9.49 -12.77
CA LEU A 13 1.21 -8.44 -13.60
C LEU A 13 1.35 -8.88 -15.06
N ASP A 14 1.75 -10.13 -15.31
CA ASP A 14 1.91 -10.68 -16.68
C ASP A 14 0.57 -10.79 -17.42
N ALA A 15 -0.54 -10.99 -16.71
CA ALA A 15 -1.87 -11.09 -17.29
C ALA A 15 -2.41 -9.77 -17.90
N GLN A 16 -1.74 -8.63 -17.67
CA GLN A 16 -2.22 -7.31 -18.13
C GLN A 16 -1.70 -6.99 -19.54
N ASN A 17 -2.60 -6.58 -20.43
CA ASN A 17 -2.28 -6.38 -21.86
C ASN A 17 -2.06 -4.92 -22.26
N ASP A 18 -2.21 -3.99 -21.33
CA ASP A 18 -2.02 -2.56 -21.54
C ASP A 18 -1.43 -1.90 -20.29
N LEU A 19 -0.89 -0.69 -20.49
CA LEU A 19 -0.16 0.02 -19.46
C LEU A 19 -1.06 0.47 -18.29
N LEU A 20 -2.30 0.90 -18.55
CA LEU A 20 -3.20 1.38 -17.50
C LEU A 20 -3.62 0.21 -16.60
N SER A 21 -3.99 -0.92 -17.20
CA SER A 21 -4.32 -2.16 -16.48
C SER A 21 -3.12 -2.67 -15.68
N PHE A 22 -1.91 -2.65 -16.27
CA PHE A 22 -0.68 -3.01 -15.56
C PHE A 22 -0.46 -2.11 -14.33
N MET A 23 -0.52 -0.79 -14.51
CA MET A 23 -0.28 0.17 -13.44
C MET A 23 -1.36 0.11 -12.36
N THR A 24 -2.62 -0.15 -12.72
CA THR A 24 -3.72 -0.36 -11.77
C THR A 24 -3.51 -1.62 -10.94
N THR A 25 -3.11 -2.73 -11.56
CA THR A 25 -2.80 -3.97 -10.84
C THR A 25 -1.58 -3.80 -9.94
N ALA A 26 -0.51 -3.17 -10.42
CA ALA A 26 0.67 -2.86 -9.63
C ALA A 26 0.34 -1.96 -8.42
N HIS A 27 -0.44 -0.90 -8.62
CA HIS A 27 -0.89 -0.01 -7.55
C HIS A 27 -1.66 -0.78 -6.46
N ASN A 28 -2.58 -1.65 -6.86
CA ASN A 28 -3.36 -2.47 -5.92
C ASN A 28 -2.48 -3.45 -5.12
N ILE A 29 -1.49 -4.07 -5.76
CA ILE A 29 -0.53 -4.97 -5.11
C ILE A 29 0.31 -4.19 -4.09
N LEU A 30 0.84 -3.02 -4.47
CA LEU A 30 1.62 -2.17 -3.58
C LEU A 30 0.80 -1.72 -2.37
N LEU A 31 -0.45 -1.28 -2.57
CA LEU A 31 -1.35 -0.89 -1.49
C LEU A 31 -1.61 -2.07 -0.53
N GLN A 32 -1.82 -3.28 -1.04
CA GLN A 32 -1.99 -4.47 -0.21
C GLN A 32 -0.73 -4.79 0.61
N GLY A 33 0.46 -4.69 0.00
CA GLY A 33 1.74 -4.89 0.69
C GLY A 33 1.93 -3.87 1.82
N ILE A 34 1.64 -2.59 1.55
CA ILE A 34 1.69 -1.52 2.55
C ILE A 34 0.71 -1.77 3.69
N LYS A 35 -0.56 -2.10 3.38
CA LYS A 35 -1.57 -2.45 4.39
C LYS A 35 -1.16 -3.64 5.25
N ARG A 36 -0.45 -4.61 4.68
CA ARG A 36 0.07 -5.75 5.42
C ARG A 36 1.22 -5.36 6.36
N PHE A 37 2.03 -4.38 5.96
CA PHE A 37 3.15 -3.88 6.76
C PHE A 37 2.70 -2.94 7.90
N LEU A 38 1.69 -2.11 7.67
CA LEU A 38 1.21 -1.08 8.62
C LEU A 38 0.99 -1.57 10.06
N PRO A 39 0.36 -2.73 10.34
CA PRO A 39 0.19 -3.23 11.70
C PRO A 39 1.50 -3.32 12.50
N SER A 40 2.63 -3.62 11.84
CA SER A 40 3.94 -3.76 12.50
C SER A 40 4.49 -2.44 13.06
N LEU A 41 3.88 -1.31 12.72
CA LEU A 41 4.26 0.02 13.18
C LEU A 41 3.58 0.41 14.50
N PHE A 42 2.52 -0.29 14.86
CA PHE A 42 1.68 0.04 16.02
C PHE A 42 1.94 -0.92 17.18
N VAL A 43 1.53 -0.48 18.36
CA VAL A 43 1.57 -1.27 19.58
C VAL A 43 0.57 -2.42 19.47
N ASP A 44 1.03 -3.65 19.77
CA ASP A 44 0.24 -4.89 19.66
C ASP A 44 0.07 -5.64 20.99
N ASN A 45 0.69 -5.14 22.07
CA ASN A 45 0.67 -5.77 23.40
C ASN A 45 -0.44 -5.25 24.33
N ASP A 46 -1.30 -4.36 23.85
CA ASP A 46 -2.43 -3.79 24.60
C ASP A 46 -3.72 -3.96 23.78
N GLU A 47 -4.64 -4.77 24.30
CA GLU A 47 -5.88 -5.14 23.61
C GLU A 47 -6.82 -3.94 23.42
N GLU A 48 -6.84 -2.99 24.35
CA GLU A 48 -7.68 -1.78 24.23
C GLU A 48 -7.12 -0.83 23.15
N ILE A 49 -5.81 -0.65 23.10
CA ILE A 49 -5.17 0.16 22.04
C ILE A 49 -5.42 -0.46 20.66
N VAL A 50 -5.31 -1.79 20.56
CA VAL A 50 -5.56 -2.49 19.30
C VAL A 50 -7.02 -2.30 18.86
N GLU A 51 -7.98 -2.48 19.76
CA GLU A 51 -9.41 -2.39 19.42
C GLU A 51 -9.84 -0.97 19.07
N TYR A 52 -9.43 0.02 19.86
CA TYR A 52 -9.99 1.38 19.78
C TYR A 52 -9.12 2.37 18.98
N ALA A 53 -7.85 2.07 18.73
CA ALA A 53 -6.98 2.94 17.93
C ALA A 53 -6.48 2.25 16.65
N VAL A 54 -5.87 1.06 16.76
CA VAL A 54 -5.22 0.42 15.60
C VAL A 54 -6.23 -0.05 14.57
N LYS A 55 -7.29 -0.77 14.98
CA LYS A 55 -8.32 -1.26 14.04
C LYS A 55 -9.01 -0.13 13.28
N PRO A 56 -9.47 0.98 13.91
CA PRO A 56 -10.04 2.11 13.19
C PRO A 56 -9.08 2.79 12.20
N LEU A 57 -7.79 2.89 12.55
CA LEU A 57 -6.77 3.47 11.67
C LEU A 57 -6.56 2.65 10.39
N LEU A 58 -6.67 1.32 10.49
CA LEU A 58 -6.42 0.35 9.42
C LEU A 58 -7.70 -0.18 8.74
N ALA A 59 -8.86 0.32 9.14
CA ALA A 59 -10.14 -0.08 8.56
C ALA A 59 -10.22 0.32 7.07
N GLN A 60 -11.08 -0.35 6.32
CA GLN A 60 -11.44 0.06 4.97
C GLN A 60 -12.05 1.47 5.00
N SER A 61 -11.63 2.34 4.09
CA SER A 61 -11.92 3.79 4.12
C SER A 61 -11.42 4.52 5.38
N GLY A 62 -10.53 3.90 6.14
CA GLY A 62 -9.83 4.53 7.26
C GLY A 62 -8.73 5.49 6.79
N PRO A 63 -8.10 6.25 7.70
CA PRO A 63 -7.08 7.23 7.36
C PRO A 63 -5.87 6.66 6.59
N LEU A 64 -5.58 5.36 6.77
CA LEU A 64 -4.44 4.67 6.14
C LEU A 64 -4.86 3.76 4.98
N ASP A 65 -6.09 3.92 4.47
CA ASP A 65 -6.59 3.21 3.28
C ASP A 65 -6.09 3.84 1.96
N ASP A 66 -5.31 4.92 2.06
CA ASP A 66 -4.69 5.67 0.96
C ASP A 66 -3.18 5.40 0.91
N ILE A 67 -2.66 5.08 -0.27
CA ILE A 67 -1.26 4.69 -0.46
C ILE A 67 -0.29 5.84 -0.13
N ASP A 68 -0.63 7.07 -0.50
CA ASP A 68 0.24 8.24 -0.33
C ASP A 68 0.32 8.64 1.14
N VAL A 69 -0.81 8.59 1.85
CA VAL A 69 -0.88 8.84 3.30
C VAL A 69 -0.10 7.76 4.07
N ALA A 70 -0.31 6.48 3.73
CA ALA A 70 0.39 5.38 4.38
C ALA A 70 1.92 5.45 4.16
N LEU A 71 2.37 5.74 2.94
CA LEU A 71 3.79 5.90 2.63
C LEU A 71 4.43 7.05 3.41
N ARG A 72 3.75 8.20 3.49
CA ARG A 72 4.22 9.36 4.28
C ARG A 72 4.39 8.99 5.74
N LEU A 73 3.45 8.24 6.32
CA LEU A 73 3.54 7.78 7.71
C LEU A 73 4.75 6.86 7.91
N ILE A 74 4.91 5.84 7.07
CA ILE A 74 6.01 4.87 7.17
C ILE A 74 7.37 5.58 7.10
N TYR A 75 7.51 6.50 6.13
CA TYR A 75 8.73 7.27 5.96
C TYR A 75 8.98 8.23 7.13
N ALA A 76 7.96 8.93 7.62
CA ALA A 76 8.06 9.85 8.75
C ALA A 76 8.49 9.15 10.06
N LEU A 77 8.11 7.88 10.22
CA LEU A 77 8.54 7.04 11.35
C LEU A 77 9.96 6.48 11.19
N GLY A 78 10.64 6.75 10.07
CA GLY A 78 12.00 6.26 9.79
C GLY A 78 12.06 4.76 9.52
N LYS A 79 10.95 4.16 9.06
CA LYS A 79 10.81 2.72 8.82
C LYS A 79 11.00 2.32 7.35
N MET A 80 11.35 3.27 6.51
CA MET A 80 11.57 3.08 5.08
C MET A 80 12.71 3.99 4.61
N ASP A 81 13.58 3.46 3.78
CA ASP A 81 14.65 4.23 3.15
C ASP A 81 14.09 5.20 2.09
N LYS A 82 14.81 6.31 1.87
CA LYS A 82 14.41 7.34 0.90
C LYS A 82 14.22 6.78 -0.51
N TRP A 83 15.07 5.87 -0.97
CA TRP A 83 14.98 5.34 -2.33
C TRP A 83 13.67 4.56 -2.54
N LEU A 84 13.31 3.70 -1.60
CA LEU A 84 12.08 2.90 -1.66
C LEU A 84 10.83 3.77 -1.57
N TYR A 85 10.85 4.79 -0.69
CA TYR A 85 9.77 5.77 -0.60
C TYR A 85 9.54 6.50 -1.93
N VAL A 86 10.63 6.93 -2.56
CA VAL A 86 10.60 7.66 -3.84
C VAL A 86 10.08 6.76 -4.97
N ASP A 87 10.53 5.51 -5.05
CA ASP A 87 10.09 4.58 -6.09
C ASP A 87 8.58 4.33 -6.03
N ILE A 88 8.05 3.98 -4.86
CA ILE A 88 6.62 3.71 -4.70
C ILE A 88 5.81 4.99 -4.95
N THR A 89 6.31 6.15 -4.52
CA THR A 89 5.66 7.45 -4.77
C THR A 89 5.56 7.74 -6.28
N HIS A 90 6.63 7.52 -7.05
CA HIS A 90 6.59 7.71 -8.50
C HIS A 90 5.63 6.73 -9.18
N PHE A 91 5.56 5.48 -8.72
CA PHE A 91 4.58 4.50 -9.21
C PHE A 91 3.14 4.97 -8.97
N SER A 92 2.84 5.45 -7.76
CA SER A 92 1.53 6.02 -7.40
C SER A 92 1.17 7.21 -8.29
N GLN A 93 2.09 8.16 -8.44
CA GLN A 93 1.89 9.35 -9.28
C GLN A 93 1.67 9.02 -10.76
N PHE A 94 2.40 8.03 -11.29
CA PHE A 94 2.25 7.64 -12.68
C PHE A 94 0.93 6.92 -12.94
N HIS A 95 0.50 6.06 -12.00
CA HIS A 95 -0.82 5.44 -12.05
C HIS A 95 -1.94 6.50 -12.04
N GLN A 96 -1.86 7.48 -11.14
CA GLN A 96 -2.82 8.58 -11.07
C GLN A 96 -2.87 9.39 -12.37
N TYR A 97 -1.70 9.73 -12.92
CA TYR A 97 -1.60 10.45 -14.19
C TYR A 97 -2.28 9.68 -15.35
N LEU A 98 -2.07 8.36 -15.44
CA LEU A 98 -2.71 7.54 -16.48
C LEU A 98 -4.23 7.49 -16.28
N HIS A 99 -4.70 7.39 -15.04
CA HIS A 99 -6.13 7.33 -14.73
C HIS A 99 -6.85 8.67 -14.95
N GLU A 100 -6.16 9.81 -14.86
CA GLU A 100 -6.72 11.13 -15.13
C GLU A 100 -6.81 11.47 -16.62
N GLN A 101 -6.16 10.69 -17.49
CA GLN A 101 -6.12 10.94 -18.94
C GLN A 101 -7.14 10.16 -19.78
N ASP A 102 -7.80 9.16 -19.18
CA ASP A 102 -8.97 8.46 -19.76
C ASP A 102 -10.28 9.22 -19.48
#